data_AF-A0A8S3FRL5-F1
#
_entry.id   AF-A0A8S3FRL5-F1
#
_cell.length_a   1.000
_cell.length_b   1.000
_cell.length_c   1.000
_cell.angle_alpha   90.00
_cell.angle_beta   90.00
_cell.angle_gamma   90.00
#
_symmetry.space_group_name_H-M   'P 1'
#
loop_
_entity.id
_entity.type
_entity.pdbx_description
1 polymer ?
#
loop_
_entity_poly.entity_id
_entity_poly.type
_entity_poly.pdbx_seq_one_letter_code
_entity_poly.pdbx_strand_id
1 'polypeptide(L)'
;KINSCLNKLKTDELAKNLIVLKYADKIIETNWTLAWHGTKYKHLHSIMKYGLHSAGTVLSPGHQISPEKGHISLNVKVGSFTNWANAVFISPSIFYAADAVYSERIFSDNQRWCVIIEIRVKPGSFTKHKQTLLNQRDLLPGEPEDIEYRVAVKNDDELILRVESNENVVVTALLFINLTFLENINEYYQGQDLFANSEAERALFQ
;
A
#
# COMPACT_ATOMS: atom_id res chain seq x y z
N LYS A 1 -19.56 -16.72 19.85
CA LYS A 1 -18.09 -16.50 19.87
C LYS A 1 -17.69 -15.23 19.10
N ILE A 2 -18.18 -15.00 17.88
CA ILE A 2 -17.93 -13.76 17.10
C ILE A 2 -18.40 -12.49 17.82
N ASN A 3 -19.62 -12.46 18.37
CA ASN A 3 -20.12 -11.31 19.14
C ASN A 3 -19.29 -10.99 20.40
N SER A 4 -18.51 -11.94 20.93
CA SER A 4 -17.62 -11.72 22.08
C SER A 4 -16.28 -11.09 21.70
N CYS A 5 -15.79 -11.32 20.47
CA CYS A 5 -14.65 -10.57 19.92
C CYS A 5 -15.08 -9.17 19.48
N LEU A 6 -16.26 -9.05 18.87
CA LEU A 6 -16.85 -7.77 18.45
C LEU A 6 -17.13 -6.82 19.62
N ASN A 7 -17.59 -7.33 20.76
CA ASN A 7 -17.82 -6.52 21.96
C ASN A 7 -16.52 -6.12 22.69
N LYS A 8 -15.38 -6.80 22.43
CA LYS A 8 -14.06 -6.38 22.91
C LYS A 8 -13.42 -5.30 22.03
N LEU A 9 -13.83 -5.18 20.76
CA LEU A 9 -13.28 -4.23 19.78
C LEU A 9 -14.07 -2.92 19.68
N LYS A 10 -15.24 -2.83 20.33
CA LYS A 10 -16.16 -1.68 20.27
C LYS A 10 -15.97 -0.61 21.34
N THR A 11 -14.89 -0.64 22.11
CA THR A 11 -14.59 0.44 23.06
C THR A 11 -13.41 1.26 22.55
N ASP A 12 -13.70 2.19 21.63
CA ASP A 12 -13.02 3.49 21.48
C ASP A 12 -11.58 3.49 20.89
N GLU A 13 -10.83 2.38 20.87
CA GLU A 13 -9.43 2.41 20.38
C GLU A 13 -9.27 2.35 18.86
N LEU A 14 -10.03 1.52 18.13
CA LEU A 14 -9.88 1.44 16.67
C LEU A 14 -10.27 2.76 15.99
N ALA A 15 -11.38 3.38 16.42
CA ALA A 15 -11.86 4.66 15.89
C ALA A 15 -10.90 5.82 16.16
N LYS A 16 -10.08 5.73 17.22
CA LYS A 16 -9.01 6.71 17.52
C LYS A 16 -7.76 6.51 16.69
N ASN A 17 -7.55 5.32 16.14
CA ASN A 17 -6.28 4.92 15.52
C ASN A 17 -6.38 4.64 14.02
N LEU A 18 -7.59 4.72 13.45
CA LEU A 18 -7.84 4.47 12.04
C LEU A 18 -8.93 5.40 11.52
N ILE A 19 -8.59 6.19 10.50
CA ILE A 19 -9.54 7.01 9.75
C ILE A 19 -9.66 6.42 8.36
N VAL A 20 -10.89 6.07 7.94
CA VAL A 20 -11.18 5.51 6.63
C VAL A 20 -12.08 6.46 5.84
N LEU A 21 -11.61 6.93 4.69
CA LEU A 21 -12.40 7.66 3.72
C LEU A 21 -12.70 6.71 2.56
N LYS A 22 -13.90 6.10 2.58
CA LYS A 22 -14.32 5.17 1.54
C LYS A 22 -14.56 5.89 0.22
N TYR A 23 -14.10 5.26 -0.86
CA TYR A 23 -14.33 5.68 -2.23
C TYR A 23 -15.23 4.64 -2.89
N ALA A 24 -16.52 4.96 -3.00
CA ALA A 24 -17.55 3.97 -3.37
C ALA A 24 -18.40 4.45 -4.55
N ASP A 25 -17.82 4.45 -5.75
CA ASP A 25 -18.58 4.68 -7.00
C ASP A 25 -18.30 3.63 -8.10
N LYS A 26 -17.46 2.62 -7.86
CA LYS A 26 -17.20 1.54 -8.84
C LYS A 26 -17.68 0.19 -8.31
N ILE A 27 -18.45 -0.51 -9.13
CA ILE A 27 -18.79 -1.93 -8.92
C ILE A 27 -17.49 -2.72 -9.10
N ILE A 28 -17.05 -3.40 -8.06
CA ILE A 28 -15.86 -4.25 -8.08
C ILE A 28 -16.33 -5.69 -7.98
N GLU A 29 -15.84 -6.55 -8.87
CA GLU A 29 -16.12 -7.98 -8.78
C GLU A 29 -15.55 -8.56 -7.48
N THR A 30 -16.31 -9.45 -6.84
CA THR A 30 -15.99 -9.98 -5.51
C THR A 30 -14.68 -10.78 -5.46
N ASN A 31 -14.18 -11.24 -6.61
CA ASN A 31 -12.93 -12.00 -6.73
C ASN A 31 -11.66 -11.13 -6.81
N TRP A 32 -11.76 -9.80 -6.84
CA TRP A 32 -10.56 -8.94 -6.92
C TRP A 32 -9.73 -8.99 -5.63
N THR A 33 -8.42 -9.13 -5.82
CA THR A 33 -7.44 -9.26 -4.74
C THR A 33 -7.29 -7.94 -3.98
N LEU A 34 -7.29 -8.01 -2.65
CA LEU A 34 -6.98 -6.87 -1.78
C LEU A 34 -5.49 -6.57 -1.82
N ALA A 35 -5.13 -5.30 -1.90
CA ALA A 35 -3.77 -4.82 -1.80
C ALA A 35 -3.74 -3.40 -1.21
N TRP A 36 -2.54 -2.95 -0.89
CA TRP A 36 -2.25 -1.70 -0.19
C TRP A 36 -1.18 -0.91 -0.92
N HIS A 37 -1.31 0.42 -0.94
CA HIS A 37 -0.30 1.32 -1.48
C HIS A 37 0.00 2.42 -0.47
N GLY A 38 1.26 2.50 -0.04
CA GLY A 38 1.77 3.66 0.69
C GLY A 38 1.93 4.83 -0.26
N THR A 39 1.55 6.03 0.19
CA THR A 39 1.73 7.23 -0.62
C THR A 39 2.08 8.45 0.22
N LYS A 40 2.37 9.56 -0.46
CA LYS A 40 2.57 10.87 0.14
C LYS A 40 1.24 11.65 0.13
N TYR A 41 0.98 12.41 1.18
CA TYR A 41 -0.19 13.26 1.35
C TYR A 41 -0.42 14.17 0.14
N LYS A 42 0.66 14.74 -0.41
CA LYS A 42 0.61 15.60 -1.62
C LYS A 42 -0.01 14.92 -2.86
N HIS A 43 -0.02 13.59 -2.92
CA HIS A 43 -0.57 12.84 -4.06
C HIS A 43 -2.04 12.47 -3.88
N LEU A 44 -2.60 12.57 -2.66
CA LEU A 44 -3.96 12.12 -2.36
C LEU A 44 -5.00 12.77 -3.24
N HIS A 45 -4.93 14.09 -3.44
CA HIS A 45 -5.88 14.79 -4.30
C HIS A 45 -5.85 14.24 -5.75
N SER A 46 -4.67 14.01 -6.31
CA SER A 46 -4.52 13.45 -7.65
C SER A 46 -5.06 12.03 -7.74
N ILE A 47 -4.73 11.18 -6.76
CA ILE A 47 -5.19 9.80 -6.71
C ILE A 47 -6.71 9.72 -6.53
N MET A 48 -7.30 10.60 -5.73
CA MET A 48 -8.76 10.66 -5.57
C MET A 48 -9.46 11.17 -6.82
N LYS A 49 -8.84 12.10 -7.54
CA LYS A 49 -9.42 12.67 -8.75
C LYS A 49 -9.32 11.74 -9.96
N TYR A 50 -8.17 11.10 -10.13
CA TYR A 50 -7.86 10.34 -11.34
C TYR A 50 -7.77 8.84 -11.11
N GLY A 51 -7.70 8.36 -9.87
CA GLY A 51 -7.34 6.99 -9.52
C GLY A 51 -5.83 6.78 -9.43
N LEU A 52 -5.40 5.61 -8.98
CA LEU A 52 -3.99 5.26 -8.93
C LEU A 52 -3.49 4.82 -10.31
N HIS A 53 -2.45 5.48 -10.80
CA HIS A 53 -1.92 5.27 -12.15
C HIS A 53 -0.40 5.08 -12.13
N SER A 54 0.11 4.31 -13.09
CA SER A 54 1.54 4.09 -13.28
C SER A 54 2.28 5.39 -13.61
N ALA A 55 3.56 5.44 -13.25
CA ALA A 55 4.44 6.46 -13.79
C ALA A 55 4.47 6.39 -15.32
N GLY A 56 4.55 7.53 -15.99
CA GLY A 56 4.41 7.66 -17.43
C GLY A 56 2.98 7.93 -17.90
N THR A 57 1.97 7.76 -17.05
CA THR A 57 0.58 8.12 -17.39
C THR A 57 0.40 9.64 -17.52
N VAL A 58 -0.22 10.09 -18.61
CA VAL A 58 -0.65 11.49 -18.79
C VAL A 58 -2.08 11.65 -18.26
N LEU A 59 -2.25 12.39 -17.16
CA LEU A 59 -3.55 12.60 -16.50
C LEU A 59 -4.36 13.74 -17.13
N SER A 60 -3.66 14.76 -17.63
CA SER A 60 -4.22 15.90 -18.35
C SER A 60 -3.15 16.49 -19.27
N PRO A 61 -3.50 17.35 -20.25
CA PRO A 61 -2.50 18.01 -21.08
C PRO A 61 -1.40 18.68 -20.23
N GLY A 62 -0.14 18.32 -20.47
CA GLY A 62 1.02 18.82 -19.73
C GLY A 62 1.25 18.23 -18.33
N HIS A 63 0.43 17.27 -17.88
CA HIS A 63 0.57 16.62 -16.58
C HIS A 63 0.79 15.12 -16.78
N GLN A 64 2.04 14.69 -16.72
CA GLN A 64 2.44 13.28 -16.69
C GLN A 64 2.94 12.89 -15.30
N ILE A 65 2.57 11.71 -14.83
CA ILE A 65 3.11 11.14 -13.60
C ILE A 65 4.57 10.77 -13.86
N SER A 66 5.47 11.26 -13.02
CA SER A 66 6.89 10.90 -13.05
C SER A 66 7.27 10.16 -11.78
N PRO A 67 8.22 9.22 -11.83
CA PRO A 67 8.81 8.66 -10.61
C PRO A 67 9.39 9.79 -9.74
N GLU A 68 9.30 9.63 -8.42
CA GLU A 68 9.90 10.58 -7.48
C GLU A 68 11.43 10.51 -7.55
N LYS A 69 12.14 11.54 -7.06
CA LYS A 69 13.61 11.53 -7.04
C LYS A 69 14.12 10.37 -6.18
N GLY A 70 15.11 9.62 -6.69
CA GLY A 70 15.66 8.43 -6.02
C GLY A 70 14.83 7.16 -6.23
N HIS A 71 13.86 7.22 -7.15
CA HIS A 71 13.13 6.06 -7.65
C HIS A 71 13.68 5.66 -9.02
N ILE A 72 13.49 4.40 -9.41
CA ILE A 72 13.88 3.92 -10.73
C ILE A 72 13.17 4.74 -11.80
N SER A 73 13.94 5.27 -12.74
CA SER A 73 13.41 6.14 -13.80
C SER A 73 12.62 5.36 -14.87
N LEU A 74 11.76 6.06 -15.60
CA LEU A 74 11.10 5.49 -16.78
C LEU A 74 12.13 5.02 -17.80
N ASN A 75 11.80 3.94 -18.51
CA ASN A 75 12.63 3.28 -19.53
C ASN A 75 13.92 2.64 -18.99
N VAL A 76 14.05 2.48 -17.67
CA VAL A 76 15.11 1.69 -17.06
C VAL A 76 14.71 0.22 -17.03
N LYS A 77 15.62 -0.63 -17.50
CA LYS A 77 15.46 -2.08 -17.49
C LYS A 77 15.80 -2.66 -16.11
N VAL A 78 14.93 -3.51 -15.57
CA VAL A 78 15.18 -4.30 -14.36
C VAL A 78 14.76 -5.74 -14.62
N GLY A 79 15.71 -6.68 -14.50
CA GLY A 79 15.48 -8.07 -14.87
C GLY A 79 15.03 -8.21 -16.34
N SER A 80 13.84 -8.78 -16.55
CA SER A 80 13.21 -8.93 -17.87
C SER A 80 12.35 -7.72 -18.31
N PHE A 81 12.09 -6.76 -17.42
CA PHE A 81 11.21 -5.62 -17.71
C PHE A 81 12.01 -4.49 -18.33
N THR A 82 11.64 -4.05 -19.54
CA THR A 82 12.31 -2.96 -20.27
C THR A 82 11.96 -1.57 -19.72
N ASN A 83 10.85 -1.44 -19.00
CA ASN A 83 10.44 -0.21 -18.32
C ASN A 83 9.82 -0.58 -16.97
N TRP A 84 10.68 -0.80 -15.98
CA TRP A 84 10.25 -1.24 -14.65
C TRP A 84 9.25 -0.27 -14.02
N ALA A 85 9.58 1.03 -14.04
CA ALA A 85 8.83 2.08 -13.37
C ALA A 85 7.47 2.39 -14.00
N ASN A 86 7.23 1.99 -15.25
CA ASN A 86 5.91 2.13 -15.88
C ASN A 86 4.95 1.02 -15.42
N ALA A 87 4.63 1.05 -14.13
CA ALA A 87 3.65 0.19 -13.48
C ALA A 87 3.13 0.86 -12.20
N VAL A 88 2.03 0.33 -11.68
CA VAL A 88 1.58 0.59 -10.32
C VAL A 88 2.20 -0.47 -9.40
N PHE A 89 2.79 -0.01 -8.30
CA PHE A 89 3.35 -0.88 -7.26
C PHE A 89 2.43 -0.89 -6.03
N ILE A 90 1.94 -2.07 -5.67
CA ILE A 90 1.06 -2.30 -4.52
C ILE A 90 1.57 -3.51 -3.73
N SER A 91 1.09 -3.71 -2.52
CA SER A 91 1.52 -4.82 -1.65
C SER A 91 0.33 -5.59 -1.09
N PRO A 92 0.41 -6.93 -0.94
CA PRO A 92 -0.58 -7.65 -0.16
C PRO A 92 -0.47 -7.35 1.35
N SER A 93 0.64 -6.75 1.80
CA SER A 93 0.89 -6.43 3.21
C SER A 93 0.71 -4.93 3.48
N ILE A 94 -0.23 -4.61 4.36
CA ILE A 94 -0.43 -3.23 4.81
C ILE A 94 0.79 -2.71 5.58
N PHE A 95 1.49 -3.58 6.31
CA PHE A 95 2.70 -3.23 7.05
C PHE A 95 3.84 -2.83 6.11
N TYR A 96 3.99 -3.58 5.02
CA TYR A 96 4.95 -3.26 3.98
C TYR A 96 4.61 -1.93 3.32
N ALA A 97 3.35 -1.75 2.89
CA ALA A 97 2.88 -0.49 2.31
C ALA A 97 2.99 0.69 3.28
N ALA A 98 2.90 0.45 4.59
CA ALA A 98 3.00 1.45 5.62
C ALA A 98 4.43 1.79 6.04
N ASP A 99 5.46 1.16 5.48
CA ASP A 99 6.84 1.54 5.77
C ASP A 99 7.10 3.03 5.43
N ALA A 100 8.04 3.66 6.14
CA ALA A 100 8.38 5.08 5.95
C ALA A 100 8.97 5.37 4.56
N VAL A 101 9.49 4.36 3.88
CA VAL A 101 9.94 4.45 2.48
C VAL A 101 8.77 4.76 1.53
N TYR A 102 7.61 4.12 1.74
CA TYR A 102 6.47 4.21 0.81
C TYR A 102 5.38 5.16 1.29
N SER A 103 5.20 5.31 2.59
CA SER A 103 4.09 6.06 3.18
C SER A 103 4.57 7.25 3.99
N GLU A 104 4.06 8.44 3.66
CA GLU A 104 4.39 9.66 4.39
C GLU A 104 3.90 9.61 5.84
N ARG A 105 4.70 10.19 6.74
CA ARG A 105 4.34 10.36 8.15
C ARG A 105 3.73 11.72 8.37
N ILE A 106 2.44 11.75 8.70
CA ILE A 106 1.73 12.97 9.06
C ILE A 106 1.70 13.10 10.58
N PHE A 107 1.91 14.31 11.08
CA PHE A 107 1.74 14.63 12.49
C PHE A 107 0.46 15.44 12.68
N SER A 108 -0.46 14.94 13.50
CA SER A 108 -1.69 15.64 13.89
C SER A 108 -2.04 15.26 15.33
N ASP A 109 -2.47 16.24 16.13
CA ASP A 109 -2.96 16.02 17.50
C ASP A 109 -2.00 15.23 18.39
N ASN A 110 -0.70 15.55 18.30
CA ASN A 110 0.38 14.83 18.98
C ASN A 110 0.52 13.34 18.63
N GLN A 111 -0.06 12.92 17.51
CA GLN A 111 0.00 11.56 17.01
C GLN A 111 0.67 11.51 15.63
N ARG A 112 1.31 10.39 15.34
CA ARG A 112 1.90 10.11 14.03
C ARG A 112 1.02 9.14 13.27
N TRP A 113 0.74 9.49 12.02
CA TRP A 113 -0.13 8.76 11.13
C TRP A 113 0.63 8.38 9.85
N CYS A 114 0.31 7.24 9.26
CA CYS A 114 0.74 6.88 7.92
C CYS A 114 -0.43 6.96 6.92
N VAL A 115 -0.10 7.28 5.66
CA VAL A 115 -1.06 7.43 4.57
C VAL A 115 -1.06 6.18 3.70
N ILE A 116 -2.20 5.49 3.66
CA ILE A 116 -2.36 4.22 2.95
C ILE A 116 -3.59 4.28 2.06
N ILE A 117 -3.53 3.57 0.94
CA ILE A 117 -4.65 3.43 0.00
C ILE A 117 -5.05 1.95 -0.04
N GLU A 118 -6.33 1.66 0.20
CA GLU A 118 -6.92 0.34 -0.04
C GLU A 118 -7.21 0.18 -1.53
N ILE A 119 -6.73 -0.92 -2.09
CA ILE A 119 -6.79 -1.20 -3.51
C ILE A 119 -7.41 -2.57 -3.75
N ARG A 120 -8.20 -2.65 -4.82
CA ARG A 120 -8.60 -3.90 -5.45
C ARG A 120 -7.83 -4.05 -6.75
N VAL A 121 -7.17 -5.19 -6.92
CA VAL A 121 -6.44 -5.54 -8.13
C VAL A 121 -7.05 -6.77 -8.79
N LYS A 122 -7.19 -6.72 -10.11
CA LYS A 122 -7.74 -7.84 -10.89
C LYS A 122 -6.83 -9.07 -10.74
N PRO A 123 -7.36 -10.26 -10.46
CA PRO A 123 -6.54 -11.47 -10.38
C PRO A 123 -5.87 -11.75 -11.74
N GLY A 124 -4.61 -12.16 -11.71
CA GLY A 124 -3.83 -12.47 -12.92
C GLY A 124 -3.33 -11.25 -13.71
N SER A 125 -3.62 -10.03 -13.27
CA SER A 125 -3.16 -8.80 -13.94
C SER A 125 -1.84 -8.24 -13.37
N PHE A 126 -1.20 -8.94 -12.45
CA PHE A 126 -0.03 -8.48 -11.74
C PHE A 126 1.06 -9.55 -11.70
N THR A 127 2.31 -9.09 -11.61
CA THR A 127 3.46 -9.95 -11.33
C THR A 127 3.89 -9.75 -9.89
N LYS A 128 4.31 -10.84 -9.24
CA LYS A 128 4.78 -10.83 -7.87
C LYS A 128 6.30 -10.74 -7.85
N HIS A 129 6.82 -9.93 -6.94
CA HIS A 129 8.25 -9.73 -6.77
C HIS A 129 8.59 -9.77 -5.29
N LYS A 130 9.74 -10.37 -5.00
CA LYS A 130 10.36 -10.30 -3.68
C LYS A 130 10.79 -8.86 -3.41
N GLN A 131 10.74 -8.47 -2.15
CA GLN A 131 11.59 -7.39 -1.70
C GLN A 131 13.06 -7.83 -1.87
N THR A 132 13.98 -6.92 -2.18
CA THR A 132 15.36 -7.26 -2.53
C THR A 132 16.41 -6.98 -1.45
N LEU A 133 16.03 -6.86 -0.17
CA LEU A 133 16.97 -6.78 0.95
C LEU A 133 16.53 -7.62 2.16
N LEU A 134 16.89 -8.91 2.14
CA LEU A 134 17.07 -9.70 3.36
C LEU A 134 18.32 -9.17 4.10
N ASN A 135 18.12 -8.41 5.17
CA ASN A 135 19.09 -8.19 6.26
C ASN A 135 20.41 -7.43 6.02
N GLN A 136 20.61 -6.66 4.95
CA GLN A 136 21.79 -5.77 4.86
C GLN A 136 21.45 -4.36 4.39
N ARG A 137 21.89 -3.36 5.18
CA ARG A 137 21.99 -1.94 4.78
C ARG A 137 23.19 -1.69 3.84
N ASP A 138 24.05 -2.68 3.65
CA ASP A 138 25.26 -2.55 2.84
C ASP A 138 24.93 -2.82 1.38
N LEU A 139 25.26 -1.85 0.53
CA LEU A 139 25.13 -1.93 -0.93
C LEU A 139 25.95 -3.10 -1.47
N LEU A 140 25.36 -3.98 -2.28
CA LEU A 140 26.18 -4.87 -3.12
C LEU A 140 26.89 -4.02 -4.19
N PRO A 141 28.15 -4.34 -4.55
CA PRO A 141 28.88 -3.58 -5.57
C PRO A 141 28.13 -3.58 -6.91
N GLY A 142 27.69 -2.39 -7.36
CA GLY A 142 27.00 -2.19 -8.63
C GLY A 142 25.48 -2.08 -8.55
N GLU A 143 24.87 -2.17 -7.35
CA GLU A 143 23.45 -1.89 -7.19
C GLU A 143 23.16 -0.37 -7.10
N PRO A 144 22.04 0.11 -7.69
CA PRO A 144 21.59 1.48 -7.50
C PRO A 144 21.39 1.80 -6.00
N GLU A 145 21.77 2.99 -5.55
CA GLU A 145 21.58 3.45 -4.15
C GLU A 145 20.09 3.60 -3.74
N ASP A 146 19.16 3.32 -4.65
CA ASP A 146 17.76 3.72 -4.53
C ASP A 146 16.99 2.97 -3.41
N ILE A 147 16.06 3.71 -2.79
CA ILE A 147 15.45 3.42 -1.48
C ILE A 147 14.23 2.49 -1.59
N GLU A 148 13.65 2.35 -2.79
CA GLU A 148 12.38 1.64 -3.09
C GLU A 148 12.37 0.14 -2.79
N TYR A 149 13.43 -0.42 -2.23
CA TYR A 149 13.54 -1.84 -1.92
C TYR A 149 13.91 -2.12 -0.46
N ARG A 150 14.04 -1.08 0.37
CA ARG A 150 14.71 -1.17 1.68
C ARG A 150 13.76 -1.28 2.86
N VAL A 151 12.80 -2.21 2.79
CA VAL A 151 11.94 -2.52 3.93
C VAL A 151 12.36 -3.84 4.54
N ALA A 152 12.83 -3.81 5.79
CA ALA A 152 13.22 -5.00 6.52
C ALA A 152 11.97 -5.85 6.80
N VAL A 153 11.89 -7.01 6.16
CA VAL A 153 10.81 -7.97 6.38
C VAL A 153 11.38 -9.26 6.96
N LYS A 154 10.59 -9.93 7.79
CA LYS A 154 11.04 -11.13 8.51
C LYS A 154 11.19 -12.35 7.59
N ASN A 155 10.57 -12.33 6.41
CA ASN A 155 10.44 -13.46 5.50
C ASN A 155 10.74 -13.07 4.04
N ASP A 156 11.05 -14.07 3.21
CA ASP A 156 11.33 -13.94 1.77
C ASP A 156 10.03 -13.85 0.93
N ASP A 157 9.01 -13.19 1.47
CA ASP A 157 7.68 -13.13 0.88
C ASP A 157 7.64 -12.18 -0.33
N GLU A 158 6.82 -12.51 -1.34
CA GLU A 158 6.58 -11.67 -2.50
C GLU A 158 5.63 -10.52 -2.16
N LEU A 159 6.20 -9.45 -1.59
CA LEU A 159 5.44 -8.31 -1.05
C LEU A 159 5.23 -7.17 -2.05
N ILE A 160 5.77 -7.28 -3.26
CA ILE A 160 5.59 -6.29 -4.32
C ILE A 160 4.73 -6.90 -5.43
N LEU A 161 3.58 -6.29 -5.70
CA LEU A 161 2.75 -6.60 -6.86
C LEU A 161 2.91 -5.46 -7.87
N ARG A 162 3.42 -5.79 -9.05
CA ARG A 162 3.62 -4.85 -10.17
C ARG A 162 2.49 -5.01 -11.18
N VAL A 163 1.71 -3.95 -11.40
CA VAL A 163 0.54 -3.92 -12.29
C VAL A 163 0.78 -2.95 -13.44
N GLU A 164 0.78 -3.42 -14.69
CA GLU A 164 1.12 -2.57 -15.85
C GLU A 164 -0.05 -1.72 -16.35
N SER A 165 -1.28 -2.27 -16.30
CA SER A 165 -2.47 -1.57 -16.77
C SER A 165 -3.27 -1.01 -15.61
N ASN A 166 -3.49 0.31 -15.64
CA ASN A 166 -4.22 1.06 -14.62
C ASN A 166 -5.69 0.62 -14.48
N GLU A 167 -6.27 0.04 -15.53
CA GLU A 167 -7.66 -0.47 -15.49
C GLU A 167 -7.85 -1.65 -14.53
N ASN A 168 -6.75 -2.34 -14.21
CA ASN A 168 -6.76 -3.49 -13.32
C ASN A 168 -6.58 -3.11 -11.84
N VAL A 169 -6.59 -1.81 -11.53
CA VAL A 169 -6.41 -1.26 -10.19
C VAL A 169 -7.57 -0.33 -9.87
N VAL A 170 -8.25 -0.59 -8.76
CA VAL A 170 -9.33 0.27 -8.25
C VAL A 170 -8.99 0.71 -6.84
N VAL A 171 -8.92 2.02 -6.63
CA VAL A 171 -8.85 2.63 -5.30
C VAL A 171 -10.21 2.52 -4.64
N THR A 172 -10.25 2.03 -3.40
CA THR A 172 -11.50 1.76 -2.66
C THR A 172 -11.61 2.51 -1.35
N ALA A 173 -10.48 2.88 -0.75
CA ALA A 173 -10.47 3.75 0.41
C ALA A 173 -9.12 4.45 0.56
N LEU A 174 -9.14 5.62 1.20
CA LEU A 174 -7.97 6.22 1.83
C LEU A 174 -7.99 5.90 3.32
N LEU A 175 -6.84 5.51 3.85
CA LEU A 175 -6.66 5.17 5.25
C LEU A 175 -5.57 6.07 5.84
N PHE A 176 -5.88 6.66 7.00
CA PHE A 176 -4.86 7.21 7.90
C PHE A 176 -4.78 6.30 9.12
N ILE A 177 -3.62 5.70 9.35
CA ILE A 177 -3.44 4.72 10.43
C ILE A 177 -2.43 5.30 11.42
N ASN A 178 -2.79 5.30 12.70
CA ASN A 178 -1.90 5.70 13.77
C ASN A 178 -0.71 4.72 13.82
N LEU A 179 0.51 5.25 13.76
CA LEU A 179 1.74 4.46 13.72
C LEU A 179 1.95 3.64 14.98
N THR A 180 1.69 4.22 16.16
CA THR A 180 1.82 3.50 17.43
C THR A 180 0.86 2.33 17.49
N PHE A 181 -0.36 2.49 16.98
CA PHE A 181 -1.29 1.37 16.85
C PHE A 181 -0.76 0.30 15.87
N LEU A 182 -0.31 0.70 14.68
CA LEU A 182 0.15 -0.22 13.64
C LEU A 182 1.40 -1.01 14.07
N GLU A 183 2.35 -0.37 14.73
CA GLU A 183 3.60 -0.98 15.23
C GLU A 183 3.33 -2.02 16.33
N ASN A 184 2.34 -1.75 17.19
CA ASN A 184 1.99 -2.62 18.31
C ASN A 184 0.88 -3.62 18.00
N ILE A 185 0.37 -3.64 16.76
CA ILE A 185 -0.82 -4.44 16.42
C ILE A 185 -0.60 -5.95 16.62
N ASN A 186 0.64 -6.43 16.50
CA ASN A 186 0.99 -7.82 16.83
C ASN A 186 0.80 -8.13 18.32
N GLU A 187 1.02 -7.16 19.20
CA GLU A 187 0.79 -7.29 20.65
C GLU A 187 -0.71 -7.26 20.97
N TYR A 188 -1.48 -6.40 20.27
CA TYR A 188 -2.92 -6.28 20.46
C TYR A 188 -3.72 -7.48 19.91
N TYR A 189 -3.25 -8.10 18.83
CA TYR A 189 -4.01 -9.12 18.08
C TYR A 189 -3.35 -10.50 18.04
N GLN A 190 -2.31 -10.74 18.86
CA GLN A 190 -1.69 -12.05 19.08
C GLN A 190 -1.34 -12.80 17.78
N GLY A 191 -0.87 -12.08 16.75
CA GLY A 191 -0.49 -12.67 15.47
C GLY A 191 -1.64 -12.97 14.49
N GLN A 192 -2.85 -12.46 14.73
CA GLN A 192 -3.87 -12.39 13.67
C GLN A 192 -3.58 -11.19 12.77
N ASP A 193 -3.40 -11.44 11.48
CA ASP A 193 -3.33 -10.38 10.48
C ASP A 193 -4.75 -9.84 10.22
N LEU A 194 -5.09 -8.78 10.95
CA LEU A 194 -6.34 -8.03 10.85
C LEU A 194 -6.69 -7.54 9.44
N PHE A 195 -5.72 -7.57 8.53
CA PHE A 195 -5.86 -7.05 7.17
C PHE A 195 -5.72 -8.15 6.12
N ALA A 196 -5.49 -9.40 6.53
CA ALA A 196 -5.23 -10.50 5.60
C ALA A 196 -6.48 -11.14 5.01
N ASN A 197 -7.62 -11.22 5.70
CA ASN A 197 -8.64 -12.20 5.29
C ASN A 197 -10.12 -11.83 5.52
N SER A 198 -10.79 -11.66 4.37
CA SER A 198 -12.19 -12.02 4.09
C SER A 198 -13.28 -11.00 4.43
N GLU A 199 -14.34 -11.06 3.64
CA GLU A 199 -15.53 -10.20 3.70
C GLU A 199 -16.24 -10.17 5.07
N ALA A 200 -15.91 -11.09 5.99
CA ALA A 200 -16.40 -11.08 7.37
C ALA A 200 -15.77 -9.94 8.20
N GLU A 201 -14.55 -9.52 7.90
CA GLU A 201 -13.90 -8.35 8.53
C GLU A 201 -14.41 -7.04 7.92
N ARG A 202 -14.94 -7.05 6.69
CA ARG A 202 -15.61 -5.87 6.08
C ARG A 202 -16.84 -5.40 6.87
N ALA A 203 -17.50 -6.28 7.62
CA ALA A 203 -18.63 -5.94 8.48
C ALA A 203 -18.22 -5.09 9.72
N LEU A 204 -16.92 -4.99 10.02
CA LEU A 204 -16.39 -4.09 11.05
C LEU A 204 -16.27 -2.63 10.58
N PHE A 205 -16.31 -2.41 9.26
CA PHE A 205 -16.08 -1.10 8.63
C PHE A 205 -17.33 -0.50 7.98
N GLN A 206 -18.50 -1.15 8.04
CA GLN A 206 -19.81 -0.62 7.64
C GLN A 206 -20.56 -0.08 8.85
#